data_AF-Q4TGH3-F1
#
_entry.id   AF-Q4TGH3-F1
#
_cell.length_a   1.000
_cell.length_b   1.000
_cell.length_c   1.000
_cell.angle_alpha   90.00
_cell.angle_beta   90.00
_cell.angle_gamma   90.00
#
_symmetry.space_group_name_H-M   'P 1'
#
loop_
_entity.id
_entity.type
_entity.pdbx_description
1 polymer ?
#
loop_
_entity_poly.entity_id
_entity_poly.type
_entity_poly.pdbx_seq_one_letter_code
_entity_poly.pdbx_strand_id
1 'polypeptide(L)'
;DRATNPLNRDTDWSSIHAFCEQLNSDLEGPQLATRLLAHKIQSPQEWEAMQALLVLETCMKNCGKRFHSEVGKFRFLNELIKVVSPKYLGSRSPEPVKKKVLELIYSWTVALPDEAKITD
;
A
#
# COMPACT_ATOMS: atom_id res chain seq x y z
N ASP A 1 9.97 -1.42 8.53
CA ASP A 1 10.17 -0.24 9.39
C ASP A 1 11.04 0.86 8.79
N ARG A 2 12.27 0.60 8.32
CA ARG A 2 13.16 1.67 7.80
C ARG A 2 12.52 2.55 6.70
N ALA A 3 11.90 1.93 5.70
CA ALA A 3 11.25 2.62 4.59
C ALA A 3 10.04 3.50 5.00
N THR A 4 9.51 3.31 6.21
CA THR A 4 8.31 4.01 6.70
C THR A 4 8.55 4.60 8.09
N ASN A 5 9.79 4.89 8.46
CA ASN A 5 10.08 5.39 9.80
C ASN A 5 9.54 6.83 9.91
N PRO A 6 8.69 7.14 10.93
CA PRO A 6 8.19 8.50 11.11
C PRO A 6 9.29 9.56 11.29
N LEU A 7 10.51 9.15 11.66
CA LEU A 7 11.67 10.03 11.84
C LEU A 7 12.47 10.27 10.56
N ASN A 8 12.10 9.63 9.44
CA ASN A 8 12.74 9.89 8.15
C ASN A 8 12.53 11.36 7.76
N ARG A 9 13.62 12.05 7.42
CA ARG A 9 13.53 13.44 6.93
C ARG A 9 13.05 13.51 5.48
N ASP A 10 13.41 12.49 4.71
CA ASP A 10 13.13 12.35 3.30
C ASP A 10 12.81 10.89 2.99
N THR A 11 12.33 10.63 1.76
CA THR A 11 12.08 9.27 1.28
C THR A 11 13.35 8.43 1.26
N ASP A 12 13.34 7.30 1.98
CA ASP A 12 14.41 6.31 1.96
C ASP A 12 14.25 5.33 0.78
N TRP A 13 14.61 5.77 -0.42
CA TRP A 13 14.53 4.97 -1.64
C TRP A 13 15.30 3.66 -1.55
N SER A 14 16.46 3.66 -0.88
CA SER A 14 17.26 2.45 -0.69
C SER A 14 16.49 1.39 0.09
N SER A 15 15.82 1.77 1.19
CA SER A 15 14.97 0.85 1.95
C SER A 15 13.72 0.42 1.18
N ILE A 16 13.14 1.29 0.35
CA ILE A 16 11.98 0.94 -0.50
C ILE A 16 12.39 -0.13 -1.54
N HIS A 17 13.51 0.06 -2.23
CA HIS A 17 13.99 -0.89 -3.22
C HIS A 17 14.36 -2.23 -2.56
N ALA A 18 15.06 -2.20 -1.43
CA ALA A 18 15.37 -3.42 -0.68
C ALA A 18 14.11 -4.18 -0.23
N PHE A 19 13.03 -3.46 0.15
CA PHE A 19 11.75 -4.08 0.46
C PHE A 19 11.13 -4.79 -0.76
N CYS A 20 11.20 -4.17 -1.95
CA CYS A 20 10.71 -4.78 -3.20
C CYS A 20 11.52 -6.04 -3.57
N GLU A 21 12.85 -5.99 -3.45
CA GLU A 21 13.72 -7.14 -3.72
C GLU A 21 13.41 -8.31 -2.78
N GLN A 22 13.32 -8.04 -1.47
CA GLN A 22 12.99 -9.06 -0.48
C GLN A 22 11.63 -9.70 -0.76
N LEU A 23 10.62 -8.88 -1.05
CA LEU A 23 9.27 -9.32 -1.38
C LEU A 23 9.26 -10.31 -2.56
N ASN A 24 10.03 -10.01 -3.62
CA ASN A 24 10.08 -10.86 -4.81
C ASN A 24 10.88 -12.15 -4.59
N SER A 25 11.91 -12.11 -3.74
CA SER A 25 12.78 -13.25 -3.46
C SER A 25 12.12 -14.33 -2.60
N ASP A 26 11.14 -13.95 -1.77
CA ASP A 26 10.49 -14.85 -0.80
C ASP A 26 9.19 -15.45 -1.37
N LEU A 27 8.93 -16.73 -1.05
CA LEU A 27 7.69 -17.42 -1.38
C LEU A 27 6.48 -16.83 -0.62
N GLU A 28 6.68 -16.45 0.64
CA GLU A 28 5.63 -15.84 1.47
C GLU A 28 5.66 -14.30 1.45
N GLY A 29 6.68 -13.73 0.80
CA GLY A 29 6.94 -12.29 0.69
C GLY A 29 5.70 -11.46 0.35
N PRO A 30 4.94 -11.76 -0.73
CA PRO A 30 3.74 -10.99 -1.09
C PRO A 30 2.66 -10.93 0.00
N GLN A 31 2.40 -12.06 0.68
CA GLN A 31 1.35 -12.14 1.72
C GLN A 31 1.79 -11.39 2.98
N LEU A 32 3.06 -11.49 3.35
CA LEU A 32 3.60 -10.77 4.49
C LEU A 32 3.66 -9.26 4.19
N ALA A 33 4.13 -8.89 3.01
CA ALA A 33 4.27 -7.50 2.58
C ALA A 33 2.92 -6.76 2.61
N THR A 34 1.87 -7.35 2.05
CA THR A 34 0.52 -6.75 2.07
C THR A 34 -0.02 -6.57 3.49
N ARG A 35 0.21 -7.52 4.40
CA ARG A 35 -0.16 -7.37 5.82
C ARG A 35 0.58 -6.23 6.51
N LEU A 36 1.89 -6.15 6.31
CA LEU A 36 2.72 -5.08 6.91
C LEU A 36 2.35 -3.71 6.35
N LEU A 37 2.15 -3.61 5.03
CA LEU A 37 1.73 -2.37 4.37
C LEU A 37 0.37 -1.92 4.86
N ALA A 38 -0.62 -2.81 4.95
CA ALA A 38 -1.95 -2.47 5.46
C ALA A 38 -1.88 -1.85 6.86
N HIS A 39 -1.10 -2.45 7.76
CA HIS A 39 -0.90 -1.90 9.10
C HIS A 39 -0.26 -0.51 9.08
N LYS A 40 0.80 -0.31 8.28
CA LYS A 40 1.52 0.97 8.20
C LYS A 40 0.68 2.08 7.53
N ILE A 41 -0.13 1.75 6.53
CA ILE A 41 -1.03 2.71 5.85
C ILE A 41 -2.12 3.21 6.81
N GLN A 42 -2.55 2.38 7.78
CA GLN A 42 -3.52 2.76 8.80
C GLN A 42 -2.90 3.56 9.96
N SER A 43 -1.61 3.92 9.87
CA SER A 43 -0.94 4.70 10.91
C SER A 43 -1.65 6.04 11.13
N PRO A 44 -1.85 6.48 12.40
CA PRO A 44 -2.33 7.82 12.68
C PRO A 44 -1.29 8.91 12.33
N GLN A 45 -0.03 8.52 12.13
CA GLN A 45 1.02 9.44 11.71
C GLN A 45 1.00 9.60 10.19
N GLU A 46 0.61 10.78 9.72
CA GLU A 46 0.49 11.08 8.29
C GLU A 46 1.76 10.67 7.51
N TRP A 47 2.93 11.02 8.03
CA TRP A 47 4.19 10.74 7.34
C TRP A 47 4.53 9.26 7.22
N GLU A 48 4.21 8.44 8.24
CA GLU A 48 4.39 6.99 8.15
C GLU A 48 3.43 6.37 7.14
N ALA A 49 2.16 6.78 7.16
CA ALA A 49 1.14 6.30 6.23
C ALA A 49 1.47 6.69 4.78
N MET A 50 1.92 7.93 4.54
CA MET A 50 2.32 8.40 3.22
C MET A 50 3.54 7.64 2.67
N GLN A 51 4.56 7.39 3.50
CA GLN A 51 5.69 6.56 3.10
C GLN A 51 5.26 5.12 2.79
N ALA A 52 4.34 4.54 3.58
CA ALA A 52 3.81 3.21 3.32
C ALA A 52 3.04 3.13 1.99
N LEU A 53 2.26 4.17 1.66
CA LEU A 53 1.59 4.28 0.36
C LEU A 53 2.58 4.40 -0.80
N LEU A 54 3.70 5.10 -0.60
CA LEU A 54 4.78 5.18 -1.59
C LEU A 54 5.48 3.83 -1.79
N VAL A 55 5.73 3.09 -0.71
CA VAL A 55 6.24 1.70 -0.79
C VAL A 55 5.27 0.84 -1.60
N LEU A 56 3.98 0.88 -1.28
CA LEU A 56 2.94 0.13 -1.99
C LEU A 56 2.91 0.47 -3.49
N GLU A 57 2.93 1.76 -3.84
CA GLU A 57 2.97 2.20 -5.23
C GLU A 57 4.22 1.67 -5.96
N THR A 58 5.38 1.74 -5.30
CA THR A 58 6.65 1.28 -5.86
C THR A 58 6.67 -0.23 -6.04
N CYS A 59 6.10 -0.99 -5.08
CA CYS A 59 5.93 -2.43 -5.20
C CYS A 59 4.97 -2.79 -6.35
N MET A 60 3.86 -2.08 -6.51
CA MET A 60 2.94 -2.32 -7.63
C MET A 60 3.59 -2.07 -9.00
N LYS A 61 4.51 -1.10 -9.09
CA LYS A 61 5.25 -0.81 -10.33
C LYS A 61 6.39 -1.79 -10.62
N ASN A 62 7.11 -2.25 -9.59
CA ASN A 62 8.35 -3.01 -9.76
C ASN A 62 8.24 -4.50 -9.42
N CYS A 63 7.16 -4.95 -8.79
CA CYS A 63 6.96 -6.36 -8.44
C CYS A 63 6.05 -7.06 -9.45
N GLY A 64 6.16 -8.39 -9.48
CA GLY A 64 5.41 -9.21 -10.43
C GLY A 64 4.00 -9.58 -9.98
N LYS A 65 3.33 -10.38 -10.83
CA LYS A 65 1.93 -10.84 -10.66
C LYS A 65 1.61 -11.39 -9.27
N ARG A 66 2.55 -12.08 -8.62
CA ARG A 66 2.36 -12.63 -7.26
C ARG A 66 1.98 -11.55 -6.25
N PHE A 67 2.57 -10.36 -6.34
CA PHE A 67 2.22 -9.24 -5.48
C PHE A 67 0.90 -8.59 -5.88
N HIS A 68 0.70 -8.36 -7.18
CA HIS A 68 -0.54 -7.80 -7.70
C HIS A 68 -1.76 -8.62 -7.28
N SER A 69 -1.67 -9.95 -7.37
CA SER A 69 -2.75 -10.85 -6.94
C SER A 69 -3.02 -10.85 -5.43
N GLU A 70 -2.05 -10.50 -4.59
CA GLU A 70 -2.32 -10.29 -3.15
C GLU A 70 -2.99 -8.93 -2.89
N VAL A 71 -2.56 -7.88 -3.60
CA VAL A 71 -3.15 -6.54 -3.52
C VAL A 71 -4.60 -6.53 -4.04
N GLY A 72 -4.89 -7.27 -5.12
CA GLY A 72 -6.24 -7.39 -5.69
C GLY A 72 -7.24 -8.22 -4.89
N LYS A 73 -6.83 -8.82 -3.75
CA LYS A 73 -7.77 -9.54 -2.88
C LYS A 73 -8.54 -8.56 -2.00
N PHE A 74 -9.83 -8.83 -1.79
CA PHE A 74 -10.66 -8.12 -0.81
C PHE A 74 -10.01 -8.02 0.58
N ARG A 75 -9.21 -9.02 0.97
CA ARG A 75 -8.46 -8.99 2.22
C ARG A 75 -7.59 -7.74 2.35
N PHE A 76 -6.89 -7.33 1.28
CA PHE A 76 -6.05 -6.14 1.29
C PHE A 76 -6.86 -4.88 0.94
N LEU A 77 -7.72 -4.95 -0.08
CA LEU A 77 -8.57 -3.82 -0.49
C LEU A 77 -9.46 -3.30 0.66
N ASN A 78 -10.01 -4.19 1.48
CA ASN A 78 -10.80 -3.81 2.65
C ASN A 78 -9.98 -3.00 3.68
N GLU A 79 -8.68 -3.26 3.80
CA GLU A 79 -7.82 -2.47 4.69
C GLU A 79 -7.61 -1.05 4.16
N LEU A 80 -7.58 -0.86 2.83
CA LEU A 80 -7.57 0.48 2.23
C LEU A 80 -8.93 1.18 2.34
N ILE A 81 -10.02 0.45 2.14
CA ILE A 81 -11.39 0.98 2.29
C ILE A 81 -11.62 1.49 3.73
N LYS A 82 -11.10 0.80 4.75
CA LYS A 82 -11.18 1.28 6.14
C LYS A 82 -10.54 2.65 6.33
N VAL A 83 -9.46 2.96 5.61
CA VAL A 83 -8.73 4.24 5.71
C VAL A 83 -9.58 5.41 5.19
N VAL A 84 -10.35 5.20 4.11
CA VAL A 84 -11.15 6.24 3.45
C VAL A 84 -12.59 6.31 3.93
N SER A 85 -13.15 5.20 4.41
CA SER A 85 -14.55 5.10 4.80
C SER A 85 -14.81 5.77 6.16
N PRO A 86 -15.75 6.74 6.25
CA PRO A 86 -16.13 7.36 7.53
C PRO A 86 -16.67 6.37 8.57
N LYS A 87 -17.17 5.20 8.14
CA LYS A 87 -17.62 4.13 9.05
C LYS A 87 -16.48 3.50 9.86
N TYR A 88 -15.23 3.69 9.44
CA TYR A 88 -14.05 3.09 10.05
C TYR A 88 -13.04 4.18 10.46
N LEU A 89 -11.96 4.36 9.69
CA LEU A 89 -10.90 5.31 10.01
C LEU A 89 -11.08 6.65 9.30
N GLY A 90 -11.94 6.74 8.28
CA GLY A 90 -12.03 7.90 7.38
C GLY A 90 -12.27 9.25 8.04
N SER A 91 -12.91 9.28 9.21
CA SER A 91 -13.11 10.52 9.99
C SER A 91 -11.85 11.00 10.71
N ARG A 92 -10.88 10.12 10.97
CA ARG A 92 -9.62 10.43 11.68
C ARG A 92 -8.37 10.30 10.81
N SER A 93 -8.46 9.63 9.67
CA SER A 93 -7.37 9.52 8.71
C SER A 93 -7.04 10.89 8.13
N PRO A 94 -5.76 11.26 8.01
CA PRO A 94 -5.36 12.51 7.37
C PRO A 94 -5.87 12.61 5.93
N GLU A 95 -6.29 13.81 5.53
CA GLU A 95 -6.83 14.04 4.18
C GLU A 95 -5.85 13.66 3.05
N PRO A 96 -4.54 13.98 3.14
CA PRO A 96 -3.57 13.57 2.11
C PRO A 96 -3.49 12.05 1.93
N VAL A 97 -3.57 11.31 3.03
CA VAL A 97 -3.54 9.84 3.04
C VAL A 97 -4.78 9.28 2.33
N LYS A 98 -5.97 9.78 2.67
CA LYS A 98 -7.22 9.35 2.03
C LYS A 98 -7.20 9.61 0.52
N LYS A 99 -6.78 10.81 0.12
CA LYS A 99 -6.67 11.19 -1.29
C LYS A 99 -5.72 10.25 -2.03
N LYS A 100 -4.54 9.97 -1.48
CA LYS A 100 -3.55 9.10 -2.09
C LYS A 100 -4.03 7.64 -2.20
N VAL A 101 -4.77 7.14 -1.20
CA VAL A 101 -5.42 5.81 -1.29
C VAL A 101 -6.39 5.74 -2.48
N LEU A 102 -7.25 6.75 -2.62
CA LEU A 102 -8.21 6.80 -3.74
C LEU A 102 -7.51 6.90 -5.10
N GLU A 103 -6.47 7.73 -5.20
CA GLU A 103 -5.64 7.84 -6.41
C GLU A 103 -5.01 6.49 -6.80
N LEU A 104 -4.46 5.74 -5.84
CA LEU A 104 -3.86 4.44 -6.11
C LEU A 104 -4.91 3.41 -6.56
N ILE A 105 -6.03 3.30 -5.85
CA ILE A 105 -7.11 2.39 -6.23
C ILE A 105 -7.60 2.70 -7.64
N TYR A 106 -7.86 3.98 -7.94
CA TYR A 106 -8.26 4.41 -9.28
C TYR A 106 -7.20 4.08 -10.34
N SER A 107 -5.92 4.31 -10.05
CA SER A 107 -4.84 3.98 -10.99
C SER A 107 -4.80 2.48 -11.32
N TRP A 108 -5.12 1.61 -10.36
CA TRP A 108 -5.15 0.17 -10.58
C TRP A 108 -6.38 -0.29 -11.35
N THR A 109 -7.54 0.36 -11.19
CA THR A 109 -8.72 0.04 -12.01
C THR A 109 -8.46 0.29 -13.50
N VAL A 110 -7.63 1.29 -13.82
CA VAL A 110 -7.24 1.62 -15.20
C VAL A 110 -6.09 0.75 -15.69
N ALA A 111 -5.07 0.52 -14.86
CA ALA A 111 -3.84 -0.17 -15.26
C ALA A 111 -3.92 -1.70 -15.21
N LEU A 112 -4.85 -2.26 -14.43
CA LEU A 112 -5.02 -3.70 -14.24
C LEU A 112 -6.47 -4.12 -14.58
N PRO A 113 -6.90 -3.99 -15.85
CA PRO A 113 -8.27 -4.31 -16.25
C PRO A 113 -8.63 -5.80 -16.06
N ASP A 114 -7.62 -6.69 -16.01
CA ASP A 114 -7.81 -8.13 -15.79
C ASP A 114 -7.99 -8.50 -14.29
N GLU A 115 -7.74 -7.57 -13.37
CA GLU A 115 -7.97 -7.77 -11.93
C GLU A 115 -9.41 -7.38 -11.58
N ALA A 116 -10.36 -8.26 -11.90
CA ALA A 116 -11.80 -8.00 -11.81
C ALA A 116 -12.30 -7.46 -10.45
N LYS A 117 -11.57 -7.72 -9.36
CA LYS A 117 -11.91 -7.25 -8.00
C LYS A 117 -11.45 -5.82 -7.70
N ILE A 118 -10.61 -5.25 -8.54
CA ILE A 118 -10.15 -3.86 -8.46
C ILE A 118 -11.12 -2.96 -9.25
N THR A 119 -11.76 -3.48 -10.29
CA THR A 119 -12.59 -2.72 -11.24
C THR A 119 -14.08 -2.61 -10.88
N ASP A 120 -14.59 -3.43 -9.96
CA ASP A 120 -16.03 -3.52 -9.59
C ASP A 120 -16.27 -3.05 -8.14
#